data_AF-A0A315ZWT3-F1
#
_entry.id   AF-A0A315ZWT3-F1
#
_cell.length_a   1.000
_cell.length_b   1.000
_cell.length_c   1.000
_cell.angle_alpha   90.00
_cell.angle_beta   90.00
_cell.angle_gamma   90.00
#
_symmetry.space_group_name_H-M   'P 1'
#
loop_
_entity.id
_entity.type
_entity.pdbx_description
1 polymer ?
#
loop_
_entity_poly.entity_id
_entity_poly.type
_entity_poly.pdbx_seq_one_letter_code
_entity_poly.pdbx_strand_id
1 'polypeptide(L)'
;MSKPDHSIDPRIMESAKKEFLSHGFEKSSLKEICKEAGVTTGALYKRYKGKEDLFCAVVADTAAALDDFVKKRSAAQACDLSDETLIKAWEMDENMTAWFQFLYKYHDGFVLLISGAGGTRYANFQHDFVETMTVKTYEYFLEARRRGLTHVDISIEEMHILLSAFWTTIYEPFIHGYTWDQVEAHCKLVCDLFNWNRVLGFRTPV
;
A
#
# COMPACT_ATOMS: atom_id res chain seq x y z
N MET A 1 -13.42 35.99 15.06
CA MET A 1 -12.74 34.74 15.42
C MET A 1 -11.37 34.75 14.75
N SER A 2 -10.28 34.59 15.50
CA SER A 2 -8.92 34.53 14.97
C SER A 2 -8.80 33.31 14.04
N LYS A 3 -8.29 33.50 12.81
CA LYS A 3 -8.00 32.39 11.90
C LYS A 3 -6.99 31.46 12.58
N PRO A 4 -7.18 30.13 12.54
CA PRO A 4 -6.19 29.21 13.08
C PRO A 4 -4.85 29.46 12.38
N ASP A 5 -3.80 29.64 13.18
CA ASP A 5 -2.45 29.83 12.68
C ASP A 5 -1.89 28.48 12.20
N HIS A 6 -2.06 28.17 10.92
CA HIS A 6 -1.57 26.93 10.31
C HIS A 6 -0.05 26.92 10.08
N SER A 7 0.69 27.99 10.43
CA SER A 7 2.14 28.08 10.20
C SER A 7 2.96 27.02 10.95
N ILE A 8 2.38 26.43 12.01
CA ILE A 8 3.07 25.42 12.82
C ILE A 8 2.76 23.98 12.37
N ASP A 9 1.72 23.77 11.56
CA ASP A 9 1.27 22.44 11.14
C ASP A 9 2.38 21.66 10.42
N PRO A 10 3.14 22.26 9.47
CA PRO A 10 4.23 21.54 8.80
C PRO A 10 5.29 21.00 9.76
N ARG A 11 5.63 21.76 10.82
CA ARG A 11 6.64 21.36 11.82
C ARG A 11 6.14 20.22 12.70
N ILE A 12 4.87 20.27 13.10
CA ILE A 12 4.23 19.19 13.86
C ILE A 12 4.19 17.91 13.02
N MET A 13 3.78 18.02 11.74
CA MET A 13 3.68 16.89 10.82
C MET A 13 5.04 16.25 10.54
N GLU A 14 6.09 17.06 10.29
CA GLU A 14 7.44 16.56 10.07
C GLU A 14 8.00 15.86 11.31
N SER A 15 7.85 16.49 12.48
CA SER A 15 8.29 15.91 13.76
C SER A 15 7.54 14.61 14.09
N ALA A 16 6.22 14.60 13.91
CA ALA A 16 5.39 13.42 14.12
C ALA A 16 5.80 12.27 13.19
N LYS A 17 6.01 12.56 11.90
CA LYS A 17 6.47 11.55 10.94
C LYS A 17 7.80 10.93 11.35
N LYS A 18 8.79 11.75 11.76
CA LYS A 18 10.09 11.25 12.24
C LYS A 18 9.96 10.37 13.48
N GLU A 19 9.17 10.81 14.46
CA GLU A 19 8.92 10.05 15.70
C GLU A 19 8.23 8.71 15.38
N PHE A 20 7.18 8.72 14.56
CA PHE A 20 6.44 7.51 14.19
C PHE A 20 7.29 6.55 13.36
N LEU A 21 8.15 7.03 12.46
CA LEU A 21 9.04 6.17 11.67
C LEU A 21 10.08 5.49 12.57
N SER A 22 10.53 6.17 13.62
CA SER A 22 11.57 5.66 14.52
C SER A 22 11.03 4.69 15.57
N HIS A 23 9.79 4.90 16.02
CA HIS A 23 9.24 4.21 17.19
C HIS A 23 7.91 3.48 16.94
N GLY A 24 7.30 3.66 15.77
CA GLY A 24 5.93 3.26 15.52
C GLY A 24 4.92 4.08 16.33
N PHE A 25 3.64 3.81 16.12
CA PHE A 25 2.56 4.49 16.83
C PHE A 25 2.61 4.22 18.33
N GLU A 26 2.70 2.97 18.79
CA GLU A 26 2.53 2.66 20.21
C GLU A 26 3.61 3.31 21.08
N LYS A 27 4.88 3.24 20.66
CA LYS A 27 6.03 3.66 21.47
C LYS A 27 6.40 5.14 21.27
N SER A 28 5.78 5.84 20.33
CA SER A 28 6.01 7.28 20.10
C SER A 28 5.45 8.18 21.19
N SER A 29 6.09 9.34 21.37
CA SER A 29 5.80 10.33 22.41
C SER A 29 5.31 11.66 21.83
N LEU A 30 4.06 12.04 22.14
CA LEU A 30 3.55 13.39 21.81
C LEU A 30 4.39 14.51 22.44
N LYS A 31 5.06 14.24 23.56
CA LYS A 31 5.92 15.22 24.23
C LYS A 31 7.19 15.47 23.41
N GLU A 32 7.83 14.41 22.90
CA GLU A 32 9.01 14.56 22.05
C GLU A 32 8.63 15.20 20.71
N ILE A 33 7.48 14.84 20.14
CA ILE A 33 6.95 15.51 18.94
C ILE A 33 6.78 17.02 19.17
N CYS A 34 6.14 17.42 20.28
CA CYS A 34 5.96 18.84 20.61
C CYS A 34 7.30 19.57 20.78
N LYS A 35 8.24 18.94 21.49
CA LYS A 35 9.56 19.49 21.78
C LYS A 35 10.36 19.73 20.50
N GLU A 36 10.41 18.75 19.61
CA GLU A 36 11.15 18.83 18.34
C GLU A 36 10.47 19.81 17.36
N ALA A 37 9.14 19.85 17.32
CA ALA A 37 8.40 20.84 16.52
C ALA A 37 8.46 22.27 17.09
N GLY A 38 8.98 22.45 18.31
CA GLY A 38 9.04 23.76 18.99
C GLY A 38 7.66 24.31 19.36
N VAL A 39 6.71 23.44 19.72
CA VAL A 39 5.33 23.81 20.07
C VAL A 39 4.96 23.30 21.46
N THR A 40 3.92 23.89 22.06
CA THR A 40 3.36 23.40 23.31
C THR A 40 2.37 22.27 23.06
N THR A 41 2.19 21.37 24.03
CA THR A 41 1.18 20.31 23.95
C THR A 41 -0.24 20.88 23.78
N GLY A 42 -0.53 22.02 24.42
CA GLY A 42 -1.81 22.72 24.24
C GLY A 42 -2.03 23.23 22.81
N ALA A 43 -0.97 23.63 22.10
CA ALA A 43 -1.08 24.01 20.69
C ALA A 43 -1.34 22.79 19.78
N LEU A 44 -0.76 21.63 20.10
CA LEU A 44 -1.03 20.38 19.40
C LEU A 44 -2.47 19.92 19.60
N TYR A 45 -2.98 19.93 20.84
CA TYR A 45 -4.35 19.50 21.15
C TYR A 45 -5.45 20.37 20.54
N LYS A 46 -5.14 21.63 20.19
CA LYS A 46 -6.06 22.48 19.42
C LYS A 46 -6.26 22.01 17.98
N ARG A 47 -5.37 21.17 17.46
CA ARG A 47 -5.35 20.68 16.07
C ARG A 47 -5.70 19.21 15.96
N TYR A 48 -5.10 18.41 16.84
CA TYR A 48 -5.26 16.96 16.86
C TYR A 48 -5.84 16.53 18.19
N LYS A 49 -6.88 15.70 18.15
CA LYS A 49 -7.55 15.18 19.36
C LYS A 49 -6.62 14.31 20.22
N GLY A 50 -5.57 13.77 19.62
CA GLY A 50 -4.56 12.96 20.30
C GLY A 50 -3.55 12.37 19.33
N LYS A 51 -2.79 11.38 19.82
CA LYS A 51 -1.72 10.74 19.07
C LYS A 51 -2.23 10.02 17.82
N GLU A 52 -3.37 9.33 17.91
CA GLU A 52 -3.94 8.59 16.78
C GLU A 52 -4.45 9.52 15.68
N ASP A 53 -5.08 10.63 16.05
CA ASP A 53 -5.55 11.64 15.10
C ASP A 53 -4.37 12.27 14.34
N LEU A 54 -3.26 12.54 15.03
CA LEU A 54 -2.02 12.99 14.42
C LEU A 54 -1.38 11.92 13.52
N PHE A 55 -1.35 10.65 13.95
CA PHE A 55 -0.87 9.55 13.11
C PHE A 55 -1.69 9.41 11.83
N CYS A 56 -3.02 9.45 11.95
CA CYS A 56 -3.93 9.40 10.80
C CYS A 56 -3.68 10.56 9.84
N ALA A 57 -3.43 11.76 10.35
CA ALA A 57 -3.06 12.90 9.51
C ALA A 57 -1.73 12.66 8.78
N VAL A 58 -0.72 12.11 9.45
CA VAL A 58 0.60 11.81 8.85
C VAL A 58 0.50 10.83 7.69
N VAL A 59 -0.34 9.79 7.81
CA VAL A 59 -0.50 8.78 6.76
C VAL A 59 -1.63 9.09 5.76
N ALA A 60 -2.40 10.16 5.96
CA ALA A 60 -3.63 10.44 5.22
C ALA A 60 -3.41 10.45 3.70
N ASP A 61 -2.41 11.20 3.23
CA ASP A 61 -2.11 11.32 1.80
C ASP A 61 -1.70 9.98 1.18
N THR A 62 -0.98 9.15 1.95
CA THR A 62 -0.55 7.83 1.48
C THR A 62 -1.71 6.85 1.45
N ALA A 63 -2.52 6.81 2.51
CA ALA A 63 -3.71 5.98 2.57
C ALA A 63 -4.70 6.32 1.45
N ALA A 64 -4.93 7.61 1.18
CA ALA A 64 -5.77 8.07 0.08
C ALA A 64 -5.19 7.67 -1.29
N ALA A 65 -3.88 7.83 -1.50
CA ALA A 65 -3.24 7.44 -2.74
C ALA A 65 -3.34 5.92 -3.01
N LEU A 66 -3.18 5.10 -1.97
CA LEU A 66 -3.32 3.64 -2.06
C LEU A 66 -4.76 3.22 -2.35
N ASP A 67 -5.74 3.86 -1.70
CA ASP A 67 -7.17 3.62 -1.97
C ASP A 67 -7.55 4.02 -3.41
N ASP A 68 -7.10 5.18 -3.89
CA ASP A 68 -7.27 5.61 -5.28
C ASP A 68 -6.62 4.65 -6.27
N PHE A 69 -5.45 4.11 -5.92
CA PHE A 69 -4.77 3.11 -6.74
C PHE A 69 -5.63 1.85 -6.89
N VAL A 70 -6.11 1.30 -5.76
CA VAL A 70 -6.97 0.10 -5.74
C VAL A 70 -8.24 0.36 -6.57
N LYS A 71 -8.89 1.51 -6.36
CA LYS A 71 -10.10 1.91 -7.11
C LYS A 71 -9.85 1.99 -8.62
N LYS A 72 -8.73 2.56 -9.05
CA LYS A 72 -8.38 2.65 -10.48
C LYS A 72 -8.14 1.27 -11.09
N ARG A 73 -7.43 0.40 -10.36
CA ARG A 73 -7.19 -0.99 -10.77
C ARG A 73 -8.50 -1.76 -10.94
N SER A 74 -9.49 -1.50 -10.10
CA SER A 74 -10.80 -2.15 -10.13
C SER A 74 -11.92 -1.30 -10.75
N ALA A 75 -11.59 -0.26 -11.53
CA ALA A 75 -12.59 0.68 -12.04
C ALA A 75 -13.45 0.07 -13.15
N ALA A 76 -12.85 -0.76 -14.00
CA ALA A 76 -13.54 -1.50 -15.03
C ALA A 76 -14.13 -2.80 -14.46
N GLN A 77 -15.39 -3.10 -14.83
CA GLN A 77 -15.96 -4.40 -14.55
C GLN A 77 -15.26 -5.45 -15.40
N ALA A 78 -14.94 -6.61 -14.83
CA ALA A 78 -14.21 -7.65 -15.53
C ALA A 78 -14.91 -8.08 -16.85
N CYS A 79 -16.24 -8.09 -16.86
CA CYS A 79 -17.04 -8.43 -18.04
C CYS A 79 -16.86 -7.46 -19.22
N ASP A 80 -16.46 -6.21 -18.96
CA ASP A 80 -16.29 -5.18 -19.99
C ASP A 80 -14.89 -5.20 -20.61
N LEU A 81 -13.95 -5.95 -20.01
CA LEU A 81 -12.57 -6.05 -20.48
C LEU A 81 -12.44 -7.01 -21.65
N SER A 82 -11.46 -6.78 -22.53
CA SER A 82 -11.06 -7.74 -23.56
C SER A 82 -10.29 -8.91 -22.96
N ASP A 83 -10.23 -10.04 -23.67
CA ASP A 83 -9.46 -11.22 -23.25
C ASP A 83 -7.98 -10.89 -23.06
N GLU A 84 -7.40 -10.10 -23.97
CA GLU A 84 -6.02 -9.60 -23.87
C GLU A 84 -5.81 -8.76 -22.60
N THR A 85 -6.75 -7.88 -22.26
CA THR A 85 -6.63 -7.03 -21.05
C THR A 85 -6.73 -7.86 -19.78
N LEU A 86 -7.62 -8.88 -19.76
CA LEU A 86 -7.76 -9.79 -18.63
C LEU A 86 -6.47 -10.57 -18.38
N ILE A 87 -5.80 -11.05 -19.42
CA ILE A 87 -4.53 -11.79 -19.31
C ILE A 87 -3.39 -10.84 -18.91
N LYS A 88 -3.29 -9.68 -19.58
CA LYS A 88 -2.25 -8.68 -19.32
C LYS A 88 -2.26 -8.13 -17.88
N ALA A 89 -3.42 -8.14 -17.21
CA ALA A 89 -3.53 -7.74 -15.81
C ALA A 89 -2.68 -8.58 -14.83
N TRP A 90 -2.19 -9.74 -15.27
CA TRP A 90 -1.37 -10.69 -14.51
C TRP A 90 0.10 -10.72 -14.96
N GLU A 91 0.47 -9.93 -15.96
CA GLU A 91 1.85 -9.86 -16.43
C GLU A 91 2.74 -9.15 -15.41
N MET A 92 3.86 -9.80 -15.09
CA MET A 92 4.92 -9.24 -14.26
C MET A 92 5.96 -8.58 -15.17
N ASP A 93 5.64 -7.38 -15.65
CA ASP A 93 6.43 -6.68 -16.66
C ASP A 93 6.91 -5.29 -16.18
N GLU A 94 7.30 -4.44 -17.12
CA GLU A 94 7.76 -3.06 -16.90
C GLU A 94 6.76 -2.22 -16.09
N ASN A 95 5.46 -2.53 -16.16
CA ASN A 95 4.42 -1.83 -15.40
C ASN A 95 4.58 -2.03 -13.88
N MET A 96 5.24 -3.10 -13.43
CA MET A 96 5.58 -3.27 -12.02
C MET A 96 6.56 -2.20 -11.54
N THR A 97 7.47 -1.71 -12.39
CA THR A 97 8.40 -0.64 -12.02
C THR A 97 7.64 0.64 -11.65
N ALA A 98 6.61 1.00 -12.42
CA ALA A 98 5.76 2.16 -12.11
C ALA A 98 5.05 1.98 -10.75
N TRP A 99 4.74 0.74 -10.39
CA TRP A 99 4.16 0.38 -9.08
C TRP A 99 5.13 0.64 -7.94
N PHE A 100 6.37 0.15 -8.05
CA PHE A 100 7.41 0.41 -7.06
C PHE A 100 7.76 1.90 -6.96
N GLN A 101 7.78 2.63 -8.09
CA GLN A 101 7.97 4.09 -8.09
C GLN A 101 6.85 4.80 -7.31
N PHE A 102 5.60 4.37 -7.50
CA PHE A 102 4.47 4.91 -6.76
C PHE A 102 4.61 4.66 -5.25
N LEU A 103 4.91 3.42 -4.83
CA LEU A 103 5.12 3.12 -3.41
C LEU A 103 6.28 3.92 -2.83
N TYR A 104 7.39 4.03 -3.57
CA TYR A 104 8.57 4.77 -3.14
C TYR A 104 8.32 6.27 -3.02
N LYS A 105 7.47 6.84 -3.89
CA LYS A 105 7.01 8.23 -3.75
C LYS A 105 6.30 8.48 -2.41
N TYR A 106 5.53 7.50 -1.92
CA TYR A 106 4.82 7.55 -0.65
C TYR A 106 5.53 6.76 0.47
N HIS A 107 6.85 6.52 0.32
CA HIS A 107 7.65 5.60 1.13
C HIS A 107 7.37 5.70 2.62
N ASP A 108 7.52 6.89 3.22
CA ASP A 108 7.40 7.06 4.67
C ASP A 108 6.00 6.68 5.19
N GLY A 109 4.96 7.19 4.52
CA GLY A 109 3.59 6.87 4.92
C GLY A 109 3.27 5.39 4.70
N PHE A 110 3.85 4.79 3.67
CA PHE A 110 3.69 3.36 3.38
C PHE A 110 4.34 2.50 4.45
N VAL A 111 5.59 2.80 4.82
CA VAL A 111 6.30 2.14 5.94
C VAL A 111 5.51 2.28 7.24
N LEU A 112 4.99 3.47 7.54
CA LEU A 112 4.15 3.68 8.73
C LEU A 112 2.89 2.82 8.72
N LEU A 113 2.23 2.68 7.58
CA LEU A 113 1.03 1.84 7.45
C LEU A 113 1.35 0.35 7.61
N ILE A 114 2.45 -0.14 7.06
CA ILE A 114 2.78 -1.58 7.07
C ILE A 114 3.48 -2.05 8.35
N SER A 115 4.25 -1.20 9.04
CA SER A 115 5.06 -1.62 10.20
C SER A 115 4.91 -0.71 11.43
N GLY A 116 4.40 0.51 11.26
CA GLY A 116 4.29 1.52 12.32
C GLY A 116 2.88 1.69 12.91
N ALA A 117 1.86 1.01 12.38
CA ALA A 117 0.46 1.33 12.64
C ALA A 117 -0.21 0.57 13.81
N GLY A 118 0.51 -0.30 14.51
CA GLY A 118 -0.01 -1.05 15.65
C GLY A 118 -0.68 -0.12 16.68
N GLY A 119 -1.86 -0.50 17.18
CA GLY A 119 -2.64 0.32 18.12
C GLY A 119 -3.45 1.48 17.49
N THR A 120 -3.49 1.57 16.15
CA THR A 120 -4.37 2.51 15.41
C THR A 120 -5.42 1.76 14.60
N ARG A 121 -6.36 2.50 14.00
CA ARG A 121 -7.27 1.95 12.97
C ARG A 121 -6.59 1.25 11.79
N TYR A 122 -5.29 1.49 11.56
CA TYR A 122 -4.50 0.89 10.48
C TYR A 122 -3.69 -0.33 10.94
N ALA A 123 -3.90 -0.85 12.15
CA ALA A 123 -3.11 -1.95 12.69
C ALA A 123 -3.09 -3.22 11.82
N ASN A 124 -4.15 -3.46 11.03
CA ASN A 124 -4.27 -4.62 10.13
C ASN A 124 -4.06 -4.26 8.65
N PHE A 125 -3.46 -3.10 8.35
CA PHE A 125 -3.39 -2.56 6.99
C PHE A 125 -2.88 -3.55 5.94
N GLN A 126 -1.82 -4.31 6.25
CA GLN A 126 -1.29 -5.31 5.31
C GLN A 126 -2.33 -6.38 4.95
N HIS A 127 -3.04 -6.89 5.96
CA HIS A 127 -4.08 -7.90 5.77
C HIS A 127 -5.26 -7.35 4.95
N ASP A 128 -5.79 -6.19 5.36
CA ASP A 128 -6.94 -5.55 4.72
C ASP A 128 -6.64 -5.20 3.25
N PHE A 129 -5.41 -4.76 2.97
CA PHE A 129 -4.97 -4.48 1.60
C PHE A 129 -4.93 -5.73 0.74
N VAL A 130 -4.34 -6.82 1.25
CA VAL A 130 -4.28 -8.09 0.52
C VAL A 130 -5.67 -8.67 0.31
N GLU A 131 -6.56 -8.60 1.30
CA GLU A 131 -7.95 -9.04 1.17
C GLU A 131 -8.67 -8.26 0.07
N THR A 132 -8.57 -6.93 0.08
CA THR A 132 -9.18 -6.07 -0.95
C THR A 132 -8.64 -6.40 -2.34
N MET A 133 -7.32 -6.55 -2.46
CA MET A 133 -6.68 -6.93 -3.73
C MET A 133 -7.10 -8.33 -4.17
N THR A 134 -7.27 -9.28 -3.24
CA THR A 134 -7.70 -10.65 -3.54
C THR A 134 -9.07 -10.65 -4.19
N VAL A 135 -10.05 -9.99 -3.59
CA VAL A 135 -11.42 -9.94 -4.12
C VAL A 135 -11.42 -9.40 -5.55
N LYS A 136 -10.76 -8.25 -5.78
CA LYS A 136 -10.74 -7.60 -7.10
C LYS A 136 -9.97 -8.38 -8.16
N THR A 137 -8.82 -8.94 -7.79
CA THR A 137 -8.01 -9.75 -8.69
C THR A 137 -8.71 -11.08 -9.02
N TYR A 138 -9.45 -11.63 -8.06
CA TYR A 138 -10.22 -12.87 -8.26
C TYR A 138 -11.45 -12.67 -9.17
N GLU A 139 -12.11 -11.50 -9.16
CA GLU A 139 -13.15 -11.15 -10.14
C GLU A 139 -12.63 -11.30 -11.58
N TYR A 140 -11.39 -10.87 -11.84
CA TYR A 140 -10.77 -10.95 -13.17
C TYR A 140 -10.44 -12.40 -13.54
N PHE A 141 -9.96 -13.19 -12.57
CA PHE A 141 -9.70 -14.62 -12.76
C PHE A 141 -10.99 -15.39 -13.08
N LEU A 142 -12.07 -15.14 -12.34
CA LEU A 142 -13.37 -15.78 -12.57
C LEU A 142 -13.92 -15.47 -13.95
N GLU A 143 -13.78 -14.23 -14.41
CA GLU A 143 -14.20 -13.84 -15.75
C GLU A 143 -13.37 -14.54 -16.83
N ALA A 144 -12.05 -14.62 -16.67
CA ALA A 144 -11.19 -15.34 -17.58
C ALA A 144 -11.53 -16.85 -17.61
N ARG A 145 -11.89 -17.44 -16.46
CA ARG A 145 -12.39 -18.83 -16.36
C ARG A 145 -13.72 -18.98 -17.10
N ARG A 146 -14.66 -18.06 -16.91
CA ARG A 146 -15.97 -18.04 -17.60
C ARG A 146 -15.81 -18.03 -19.12
N ARG A 147 -14.80 -17.33 -19.63
CA ARG A 147 -14.48 -17.25 -21.06
C ARG A 147 -13.62 -18.41 -21.59
N GLY A 148 -13.18 -19.32 -20.72
CA GLY A 148 -12.33 -20.45 -21.11
C GLY A 148 -10.87 -20.06 -21.46
N LEU A 149 -10.41 -18.89 -20.99
CA LEU A 149 -9.03 -18.40 -21.20
C LEU A 149 -8.02 -19.11 -20.31
N THR A 150 -8.47 -19.67 -19.20
CA THR A 150 -7.71 -20.51 -18.28
C THR A 150 -8.32 -21.92 -18.22
N HIS A 151 -7.47 -22.91 -17.97
CA HIS A 151 -7.84 -24.29 -17.69
C HIS A 151 -7.68 -24.67 -16.21
N VAL A 152 -7.20 -23.74 -15.38
CA VAL A 152 -6.94 -23.94 -13.96
C VAL A 152 -8.18 -23.53 -13.17
N ASP A 153 -8.45 -24.26 -12.08
CA ASP A 153 -9.42 -23.88 -11.07
C ASP A 153 -8.70 -23.68 -9.74
N ILE A 154 -8.64 -22.45 -9.27
CA ILE A 154 -8.11 -22.10 -7.95
C ILE A 154 -9.22 -21.45 -7.12
N SER A 155 -9.25 -21.77 -5.83
CA SER A 155 -10.19 -21.14 -4.91
C SER A 155 -9.74 -19.73 -4.54
N ILE A 156 -10.67 -18.95 -3.97
CA ILE A 156 -10.34 -17.60 -3.48
C ILE A 156 -9.35 -17.65 -2.31
N GLU A 157 -9.39 -18.70 -1.49
CA GLU A 157 -8.47 -18.92 -0.37
C GLU A 157 -7.05 -19.18 -0.88
N GLU A 158 -6.89 -20.01 -1.91
CA GLU A 158 -5.57 -20.25 -2.53
C GLU A 158 -5.05 -18.98 -3.21
N MET A 159 -5.92 -18.25 -3.92
CA MET A 159 -5.56 -16.94 -4.48
C MET A 159 -5.08 -15.97 -3.39
N HIS A 160 -5.76 -15.92 -2.25
CA HIS A 160 -5.38 -15.08 -1.12
C HIS A 160 -3.99 -15.45 -0.58
N ILE A 161 -3.69 -16.74 -0.45
CA ILE A 161 -2.39 -17.23 0.02
C ILE A 161 -1.28 -16.77 -0.94
N LEU A 162 -1.47 -16.98 -2.24
CA LEU A 162 -0.48 -16.60 -3.26
C LEU A 162 -0.27 -15.08 -3.30
N LEU A 163 -1.36 -14.30 -3.25
CA LEU A 163 -1.27 -12.84 -3.22
C LEU A 163 -0.65 -12.32 -1.92
N SER A 164 -0.89 -12.98 -0.78
CA SER A 164 -0.23 -12.64 0.48
C SER A 164 1.29 -12.77 0.36
N ALA A 165 1.76 -13.92 -0.16
CA ALA A 165 3.19 -14.14 -0.37
C ALA A 165 3.79 -13.11 -1.34
N PHE A 166 3.10 -12.84 -2.45
CA PHE A 166 3.48 -11.80 -3.40
C PHE A 166 3.62 -10.43 -2.74
N TRP A 167 2.59 -9.95 -2.05
CA TRP A 167 2.59 -8.63 -1.42
C TRP A 167 3.66 -8.50 -0.33
N THR A 168 3.91 -9.56 0.44
CA THR A 168 5.06 -9.57 1.37
C THR A 168 6.37 -9.28 0.64
N THR A 169 6.64 -9.91 -0.51
CA THR A 169 7.86 -9.60 -1.28
C THR A 169 7.93 -8.15 -1.77
N ILE A 170 6.79 -7.50 -2.01
CA ILE A 170 6.73 -6.09 -2.39
C ILE A 170 7.02 -5.18 -1.19
N TYR A 171 6.55 -5.53 0.00
CA TYR A 171 6.63 -4.68 1.19
C TYR A 171 8.00 -4.70 1.88
N GLU A 172 8.65 -5.86 1.92
CA GLU A 172 9.90 -6.07 2.67
C GLU A 172 11.03 -5.08 2.35
N PRO A 173 11.31 -4.71 1.08
CA PRO A 173 12.34 -3.72 0.77
C PRO A 173 12.13 -2.38 1.48
N PHE A 174 10.88 -1.95 1.63
CA PHE A 174 10.53 -0.69 2.30
C PHE A 174 10.72 -0.79 3.81
N ILE A 175 10.37 -1.93 4.41
CA ILE A 175 10.57 -2.20 5.84
C ILE A 175 12.07 -2.24 6.17
N HIS A 176 12.88 -2.79 5.27
CA HIS A 176 14.34 -2.87 5.41
C HIS A 176 15.08 -1.59 4.99
N GLY A 177 14.38 -0.53 4.61
CA GLY A 177 14.98 0.77 4.28
C GLY A 177 15.85 0.73 3.03
N TYR A 178 15.47 -0.05 2.01
CA TYR A 178 16.20 -0.11 0.74
C TYR A 178 16.22 1.26 0.05
N THR A 179 17.36 1.59 -0.57
CA THR A 179 17.45 2.71 -1.50
C THR A 179 16.66 2.41 -2.78
N TRP A 180 16.36 3.44 -3.57
CA TRP A 180 15.70 3.26 -4.86
C TRP A 180 16.41 2.25 -5.77
N ASP A 181 17.74 2.32 -5.89
CA ASP A 181 18.51 1.39 -6.73
C ASP A 181 18.35 -0.07 -6.27
N GLN A 182 18.27 -0.29 -4.95
CA GLN A 182 18.04 -1.61 -4.38
C GLN A 182 16.59 -2.07 -4.62
N VAL A 183 15.60 -1.18 -4.50
CA VAL A 183 14.19 -1.46 -4.81
C VAL A 183 14.03 -1.80 -6.29
N GLU A 184 14.69 -1.08 -7.19
CA GLU A 184 14.63 -1.34 -8.62
C GLU A 184 15.26 -2.71 -8.97
N ALA A 185 16.42 -3.03 -8.37
CA ALA A 185 17.03 -4.34 -8.54
C ALA A 185 16.12 -5.46 -8.00
N HIS A 186 15.48 -5.25 -6.85
CA HIS A 186 14.52 -6.18 -6.28
C HIS A 186 13.27 -6.37 -7.14
N CYS A 187 12.74 -5.29 -7.73
CA CYS A 187 11.61 -5.36 -8.66
C CYS A 187 11.89 -6.34 -9.81
N LYS A 188 13.10 -6.31 -10.38
CA LYS A 188 13.50 -7.25 -11.46
C LYS A 188 13.46 -8.70 -10.97
N LEU A 189 14.00 -8.97 -9.77
CA LEU A 189 13.95 -10.31 -9.17
C LEU A 189 12.53 -10.80 -8.90
N VAL A 190 11.64 -9.93 -8.41
CA VAL A 190 10.22 -10.26 -8.18
C VAL A 190 9.51 -10.57 -9.51
N CYS A 191 9.77 -9.80 -10.57
CA CYS A 191 9.20 -10.07 -11.89
C CYS A 191 9.66 -11.41 -12.46
N ASP A 192 10.92 -11.80 -12.23
CA ASP A 192 11.45 -13.10 -12.65
C ASP A 192 10.91 -14.26 -11.78
N LEU A 193 10.67 -14.01 -10.50
CA LEU A 193 10.19 -15.01 -9.54
C LEU A 193 8.71 -15.38 -9.77
N PHE A 194 7.86 -14.39 -10.01
CA PHE A 194 6.42 -14.59 -10.14
C PHE A 194 5.99 -14.69 -11.60
N ASN A 195 5.45 -15.84 -11.99
CA ASN A 195 4.85 -16.04 -13.31
C ASN A 195 3.37 -16.43 -13.16
N TRP A 196 2.51 -15.43 -12.97
CA TRP A 196 1.07 -15.64 -12.79
C TRP A 196 0.41 -16.27 -14.01
N ASN A 197 0.82 -15.90 -15.24
CA ASN A 197 0.28 -16.51 -16.46
C ASN A 197 0.45 -18.03 -16.48
N ARG A 198 1.62 -18.51 -16.02
CA ARG A 198 1.90 -19.94 -15.88
C ARG A 198 1.09 -20.58 -14.76
N VAL A 199 1.04 -19.96 -13.58
CA VAL A 199 0.30 -20.48 -12.41
C VAL A 199 -1.20 -20.58 -12.72
N LEU A 200 -1.75 -19.57 -13.38
CA LEU A 200 -3.16 -19.48 -13.73
C LEU A 200 -3.48 -20.15 -15.06
N GLY A 201 -2.49 -20.72 -15.76
CA GLY A 201 -2.70 -21.49 -16.97
C GLY A 201 -3.41 -20.72 -18.09
N PHE A 202 -3.13 -19.41 -18.23
CA PHE A 202 -3.66 -18.63 -19.34
C PHE A 202 -3.09 -19.13 -20.66
N ARG A 203 -3.97 -19.31 -21.65
CA ARG A 203 -3.56 -19.63 -23.01
C ARG A 203 -2.97 -18.37 -23.63
N THR A 204 -1.72 -18.42 -24.05
CA THR A 204 -1.13 -17.35 -24.87
C THR A 204 -2.02 -17.17 -26.09
N PRO A 205 -2.43 -15.94 -26.45
CA PRO A 205 -3.14 -15.72 -27.70
C PRO A 205 -2.29 -16.29 -28.85
N VAL A 206 -2.92 -17.11 -29.70
CA VAL A 206 -2.32 -17.64 -30.94
C VAL A 206 -2.23 -16.54 -31.97
#